data_AF-A0A3D3I9C3-F1
#
_entry.id   AF-A0A3D3I9C3-F1
#
_cell.length_a   1.000
_cell.length_b   1.000
_cell.length_c   1.000
_cell.angle_alpha   90.00
_cell.angle_beta   90.00
_cell.angle_gamma   90.00
#
_symmetry.space_group_name_H-M   'P 1'
#
loop_
_entity.id
_entity.type
_entity.pdbx_description
1 polymer ?
#
loop_
_entity_poly.entity_id
_entity_poly.type
_entity_poly.pdbx_seq_one_letter_code
_entity_poly.pdbx_strand_id
1 'polypeptide(L)' 'MKLTEIWIYPVKSLGGIRVNKATVLGKGLLYDRRYMIVDENNHVPTVVK' A
#
# COMPACT_ATOMS: atom_id res chain seq x y z
N MET A 1 -21.99 -10.15 -6.45
CA MET A 1 -20.84 -9.31 -6.08
C MET A 1 -19.63 -9.76 -6.89
N LYS A 2 -18.89 -8.85 -7.53
CA LYS A 2 -17.69 -9.16 -8.33
C LYS A 2 -16.57 -8.20 -7.96
N LEU A 3 -15.35 -8.72 -7.76
CA LEU A 3 -14.16 -7.90 -7.54
C LEU A 3 -13.79 -7.17 -8.84
N THR A 4 -13.63 -5.85 -8.78
CA THR A 4 -13.34 -5.00 -9.95
C THR A 4 -11.85 -4.72 -10.10
N GLU A 5 -11.14 -4.49 -9.00
CA GLU A 5 -9.74 -4.08 -9.00
C GLU A 5 -8.99 -4.59 -7.77
N ILE A 6 -7.67 -4.72 -7.91
CA ILE A 6 -6.75 -4.98 -6.81
C ILE A 6 -5.65 -3.93 -6.86
N TRP A 7 -5.39 -3.31 -5.72
CA TRP A 7 -4.37 -2.29 -5.54
C TRP A 7 -3.40 -2.72 -4.45
N ILE A 8 -2.10 -2.56 -4.73
CA ILE A 8 -1.02 -2.78 -3.76
C ILE A 8 -0.36 -1.43 -3.47
N TYR A 9 -0.17 -1.09 -2.19
CA TYR A 9 0.50 0.14 -1.75
C TYR A 9 1.80 -0.25 -1.02
N PRO A 10 2.92 -0.44 -1.72
CA PRO A 10 4.16 -0.90 -1.06
C PRO A 10 4.65 0.05 0.02
N VAL A 11 4.52 1.36 -0.23
CA VAL A 11 4.87 2.45 0.69
C VAL A 11 3.61 3.20 1.10
N LYS A 12 3.45 3.44 2.40
CA LYS A 12 2.33 4.20 2.95
C LYS A 12 2.26 5.61 2.33
N SER A 13 1.04 6.07 2.06
CA SER A 13 0.72 7.41 1.55
C SER A 13 1.20 7.72 0.12
N LEU A 14 1.84 6.78 -0.58
CA LEU A 14 2.23 6.94 -1.99
C LEU A 14 1.20 6.31 -2.95
N GLY A 15 1.44 6.50 -4.26
CA GLY A 15 0.65 5.90 -5.32
C GLY A 15 0.65 4.37 -5.25
N GLY A 16 -0.55 3.78 -5.35
CA GLY A 16 -0.71 2.33 -5.42
C GLY A 16 -0.47 1.80 -6.84
N ILE A 17 -0.17 0.51 -6.92
CA ILE A 17 0.03 -0.22 -8.16
C ILE A 17 -1.18 -1.11 -8.38
N ARG A 18 -1.85 -0.95 -9.52
CA ARG A 18 -2.96 -1.82 -9.93
C ARG A 18 -2.41 -3.16 -10.42
N VAL A 19 -2.99 -4.25 -9.93
CA VAL A 19 -2.61 -5.62 -10.34
C VAL A 19 -3.85 -6.45 -10.68
N ASN A 20 -3.66 -7.46 -11.53
CA ASN A 20 -4.74 -8.39 -11.91
C ASN A 20 -4.89 -9.56 -10.93
N LYS A 21 -3.89 -9.82 -10.10
CA LYS A 21 -3.87 -10.88 -9.08
C LYS A 21 -2.97 -10.49 -7.93
N ALA A 22 -3.30 -10.96 -6.73
CA ALA A 22 -2.47 -10.82 -5.53
C ALA A 22 -2.59 -12.07 -4.65
N THR A 23 -1.51 -12.40 -3.93
CA THR A 23 -1.52 -13.47 -2.94
C THR A 23 -2.05 -12.93 -1.62
N VAL A 24 -3.04 -13.60 -1.05
CA VAL A 24 -3.59 -13.26 0.26
C VAL A 24 -2.79 -13.96 1.36
N LEU A 25 -2.40 -13.22 2.38
CA LEU A 25 -1.75 -13.70 3.59
C LEU A 25 -2.66 -13.42 4.79
N GLY A 26 -2.39 -14.05 5.94
CA GLY A 26 -3.19 -13.82 7.16
C GLY A 26 -3.22 -12.35 7.65
N LYS A 27 -2.27 -11.52 7.21
CA LYS A 27 -2.19 -10.09 7.56
C LYS A 27 -2.54 -9.13 6.40
N GLY A 28 -2.94 -9.64 5.23
CA GLY A 28 -3.27 -8.81 4.06
C GLY A 28 -2.63 -9.32 2.77
N LEU A 29 -2.59 -8.49 1.74
CA LEU A 29 -2.01 -8.86 0.45
C LEU A 29 -0.48 -8.88 0.52
N LEU A 30 0.13 -9.80 -0.23
CA LEU A 30 1.58 -9.82 -0.42
C LEU A 30 2.04 -8.45 -0.95
N TYR A 31 3.10 -7.91 -0.34
CA TYR A 31 3.68 -6.58 -0.61
C TYR A 31 2.87 -5.35 -0.22
N ASP A 32 1.66 -5.49 0.32
CA ASP A 32 0.90 -4.32 0.76
C ASP A 32 1.46 -3.73 2.07
N ARG A 33 1.65 -2.40 2.08
CA ARG A 33 2.05 -1.54 3.21
C ARG A 33 3.27 -2.03 3.99
N ARG A 34 4.34 -2.35 3.27
CA ARG A 34 5.58 -2.85 3.89
C ARG A 34 6.53 -1.76 4.35
N TYR A 35 6.40 -0.56 3.79
CA TYR A 35 7.28 0.55 4.09
C TYR A 35 6.50 1.80 4.49
N MET A 36 7.16 2.64 5.25
CA MET A 36 6.67 3.96 5.65
C MET A 36 7.85 4.91 5.58
N ILE A 37 7.68 6.03 4.87
CA ILE A 37 8.65 7.11 4.87
C ILE A 37 8.44 7.89 6.16
N VAL A 38 9.53 8.24 6.83
CA VAL A 38 9.54 9.10 8.02
C VAL A 38 10.63 10.15 7.86
N ASP A 39 10.41 11.33 8.41
CA ASP A 39 11.44 12.37 8.56
C ASP A 39 12.34 12.10 9.78
N GLU A 40 13.30 13.00 10.02
CA GLU A 40 14.22 12.92 11.16
C GLU A 40 13.55 13.01 12.54
N ASN A 41 12.30 13.49 12.59
CA ASN A 41 11.50 13.62 13.80
C ASN A 41 10.45 12.48 13.93
N ASN A 42 10.58 11.42 13.12
CA ASN A 42 9.65 10.29 13.04
C ASN A 42 8.23 10.68 12.57
N HIS A 43 8.04 11.83 11.95
CA HIS A 43 6.76 12.17 11.35
C HIS A 43 6.59 11.47 10.01
N VAL A 44 5.36 11.04 9.74
CA VAL A 44 5.01 10.44 8.45
C VAL A 44 4.52 11.57 7.54
N PRO A 45 5.27 11.94 6.48
CA PRO A 45 4.80 12.92 5.53
C PRO A 45 3.53 12.41 4.85
N THR A 46 2.45 13.18 4.99
CA THR A 46 1.21 12.91 4.29
C THR A 46 1.32 13.54 2.91
N VAL A 47 1.30 12.71 1.86
CA VAL A 47 1.20 13.23 0.49
C VAL A 47 -0.22 13.71 0.29
N VAL A 48 -0.40 15.03 0.24
CA VAL A 48 -1.65 15.65 -0.21
C VAL A 48 -1.64 15.53 -1.74
N LYS A 49 -2.59 14.77 -2.28
CA LYS A 49 -2.79 14.66 -3.73
C LYS A 49 -3.54 15.85 -4.26
#